data_AF-A0A1I0MXH2-F1
#
_entry.id   AF-A0A1I0MXH2-F1
#
_cell.length_a   1.000
_cell.length_b   1.000
_cell.length_c   1.000
_cell.angle_alpha   90.00
_cell.angle_beta   90.00
_cell.angle_gamma   90.00
#
_symmetry.space_group_name_H-M   'P 1'
#
loop_
_entity.id
_entity.type
_entity.pdbx_description
1 polymer ?
#
loop_
_entity_poly.entity_id
_entity_poly.type
_entity_poly.pdbx_seq_one_letter_code
_entity_poly.pdbx_strand_id
1 'polypeptide(L)'
;MKLIEEYNHLVKSVKTNAKASGNKINNEDIAKRLGLTRTYFSGLLGGSVAVKEKHIEDFKAHFSKELSTGIKPATAGDPLNRERAMIKALLHRFAKLEAKVTDRPIQEILDELEEDIILHLNDLNKTN
;
A
#
# COMPACT_ATOMS: atom_id res chain seq x y z
N MET A 1 23.51 -6.03 0.56
CA MET A 1 22.95 -5.30 1.72
C MET A 1 22.88 -6.27 2.89
N LYS A 2 23.15 -5.84 4.13
CA LYS A 2 22.88 -6.71 5.29
C LYS A 2 21.36 -6.84 5.42
N LEU A 3 20.83 -8.06 5.62
CA LEU A 3 19.37 -8.31 5.74
C LEU A 3 18.65 -7.37 6.74
N ILE A 4 19.40 -6.92 7.75
CA ILE A 4 18.97 -5.90 8.73
C ILE A 4 18.64 -4.56 8.08
N GLU A 5 19.49 -4.09 7.17
CA GLU A 5 19.33 -2.81 6.47
C GLU A 5 18.13 -2.87 5.53
N GLU A 6 17.94 -3.99 4.83
CA GLU A 6 16.78 -4.22 3.96
C GLU A 6 15.48 -4.20 4.77
N TYR A 7 15.41 -4.95 5.87
CA TYR A 7 14.24 -4.96 6.73
C TYR A 7 13.90 -3.56 7.28
N ASN A 8 14.91 -2.83 7.78
CA ASN A 8 14.73 -1.46 8.25
C ASN A 8 14.24 -0.52 7.15
N HIS A 9 14.73 -0.70 5.92
CA HIS A 9 14.28 0.06 4.76
C HIS A 9 12.80 -0.23 4.43
N LEU A 10 12.37 -1.49 4.46
CA LEU A 10 10.99 -1.89 4.22
C LEU A 10 10.04 -1.29 5.28
N VAL A 11 10.39 -1.39 6.56
CA VAL A 11 9.63 -0.78 7.66
C VAL A 11 9.51 0.73 7.48
N LYS A 12 10.60 1.41 7.07
CA LYS A 12 10.59 2.85 6.81
C LYS A 12 9.68 3.20 5.63
N SER A 13 9.69 2.42 4.56
CA SER A 13 8.84 2.62 3.38
C SER A 13 7.36 2.48 3.73
N VAL A 14 6.98 1.42 4.45
CA VAL A 14 5.60 1.19 4.92
C VAL A 14 5.12 2.36 5.78
N LYS A 15 5.93 2.83 6.74
CA LYS A 15 5.57 4.00 7.56
C LYS A 15 5.45 5.29 6.75
N THR A 16 6.35 5.50 5.81
CA THR A 16 6.33 6.70 4.94
C THR A 16 5.05 6.72 4.11
N ASN A 17 4.70 5.59 3.50
CA ASN A 17 3.53 5.48 2.65
C ASN A 17 2.23 5.59 3.45
N ALA A 18 2.17 4.96 4.62
CA ALA A 18 1.03 5.09 5.53
C ALA A 18 0.86 6.53 6.04
N LYS A 19 1.97 7.22 6.38
CA LYS A 19 1.92 8.66 6.72
C LYS A 19 1.40 9.50 5.55
N ALA A 20 1.84 9.20 4.33
CA ALA A 20 1.41 9.91 3.13
C ALA A 20 -0.07 9.65 2.80
N SER A 21 -0.62 8.49 3.15
CA SER A 21 -2.04 8.16 3.03
C SER A 21 -2.89 8.68 4.20
N GLY A 22 -2.32 9.50 5.09
CA GLY A 22 -3.01 10.06 6.26
C GLY A 22 -3.17 9.09 7.44
N ASN A 23 -2.66 7.85 7.34
CA ASN A 23 -2.75 6.84 8.38
C ASN A 23 -1.37 6.60 9.03
N LYS A 24 -1.04 7.36 10.07
CA LYS A 24 0.25 7.23 10.74
C LYS A 24 0.30 5.94 11.58
N ILE A 25 1.01 4.94 11.08
CA ILE A 25 1.27 3.67 11.79
C ILE A 25 2.64 3.66 12.48
N ASN A 26 2.72 2.99 13.63
CA ASN A 26 3.94 2.79 14.40
C ASN A 26 4.43 1.31 14.29
N ASN A 27 5.53 0.97 14.97
CA ASN A 27 6.07 -0.40 14.95
C ASN A 27 5.12 -1.43 15.58
N GLU A 28 4.31 -1.02 16.54
CA GLU A 28 3.36 -1.88 17.24
C GLU A 28 2.19 -2.24 16.34
N ASP A 29 1.70 -1.27 15.54
CA ASP A 29 0.68 -1.50 14.52
C ASP A 29 1.17 -2.47 13.44
N ILE A 30 2.42 -2.30 12.99
CA ILE A 30 3.05 -3.18 12.01
C ILE A 30 3.24 -4.59 12.58
N ALA A 31 3.74 -4.71 13.81
CA ALA A 31 3.89 -5.99 14.49
C ALA A 31 2.54 -6.71 14.65
N LYS A 32 1.49 -5.99 15.06
CA LYS A 32 0.13 -6.52 15.19
C LYS A 32 -0.42 -7.02 13.86
N ARG A 33 -0.19 -6.29 12.76
CA ARG A 33 -0.61 -6.72 11.40
C ARG A 33 0.09 -7.99 10.92
N LEU A 34 1.34 -8.19 11.33
CA LEU A 34 2.11 -9.41 11.05
C LEU A 34 1.79 -10.57 12.01
N GLY A 35 0.92 -10.36 13.01
CA GLY A 35 0.65 -11.35 14.06
C GLY A 35 1.83 -11.59 15.00
N LEU A 36 2.74 -10.62 15.13
CA LEU A 36 3.97 -10.73 15.91
C LEU A 36 3.92 -9.88 17.19
N THR A 37 4.63 -10.31 18.22
CA THR A 37 4.84 -9.46 19.40
C THR A 37 5.81 -8.33 19.06
N ARG A 38 5.63 -7.16 19.69
CA ARG A 38 6.53 -6.00 19.50
C ARG A 38 7.99 -6.37 19.77
N THR A 39 8.23 -7.19 20.80
CA THR A 39 9.57 -7.67 21.16
C THR A 39 10.18 -8.54 20.07
N TYR A 40 9.38 -9.44 19.50
CA TYR A 40 9.81 -10.26 18.36
C TYR A 40 10.05 -9.41 17.13
N PHE A 41 9.18 -8.44 16.83
CA PHE A 41 9.35 -7.46 15.76
C PHE A 41 10.64 -6.62 15.87
N SER A 42 11.00 -6.19 17.09
CA SER A 42 12.25 -5.46 17.34
C SER A 42 13.48 -6.36 17.40
N GLY A 43 13.31 -7.63 17.81
CA GLY A 43 14.36 -8.62 18.01
C GLY A 43 14.55 -9.58 16.83
N LEU A 44 13.83 -9.35 15.74
CA LEU A 44 13.62 -10.23 14.57
C LEU A 44 14.90 -10.58 13.78
N LEU A 45 16.05 -10.13 14.29
CA LEU A 45 17.37 -10.19 13.69
C LEU A 45 18.37 -11.02 14.53
N GLY A 46 17.92 -11.68 15.60
CA GLY A 46 18.73 -12.61 16.41
C GLY A 46 18.80 -14.05 15.89
N GLY A 47 17.94 -14.43 14.94
CA GLY A 47 17.86 -15.79 14.40
C GLY A 47 18.90 -16.13 13.31
N SER A 48 18.81 -17.34 12.77
CA SER A 48 19.64 -17.77 11.62
C SER A 48 19.30 -16.95 10.36
N VAL A 49 20.19 -16.99 9.35
CA VAL A 49 20.02 -16.25 8.09
C VAL A 49 18.70 -16.62 7.39
N ALA A 50 18.38 -17.91 7.31
CA ALA A 50 17.14 -18.39 6.69
C ALA A 50 15.87 -17.86 7.39
N VAL A 51 15.91 -17.69 8.72
CA VAL A 51 14.79 -17.12 9.48
C VAL A 51 14.63 -15.63 9.14
N LYS A 52 15.72 -14.90 8.96
CA LYS A 52 15.68 -13.47 8.57
C LYS A 52 15.13 -13.27 7.16
N GLU A 53 15.53 -14.12 6.22
CA GLU A 53 15.03 -14.08 4.84
C GLU A 53 13.53 -14.37 4.77
N LYS A 54 13.09 -15.45 5.41
CA LYS A 54 11.66 -15.79 5.50
C LYS A 54 10.82 -14.64 6.06
N HIS A 55 11.31 -13.97 7.11
CA HIS A 55 10.60 -12.83 7.67
C HIS A 55 10.54 -11.62 6.75
N ILE A 56 11.58 -11.37 5.97
CA ILE A 56 11.58 -10.30 4.97
C ILE A 56 10.56 -10.62 3.87
N GLU A 57 10.46 -11.88 3.45
CA GLU A 57 9.46 -12.34 2.49
C GLU A 57 8.04 -12.21 3.06
N ASP A 58 7.80 -12.69 4.28
CA ASP A 58 6.51 -12.55 4.96
C ASP A 58 6.11 -11.07 5.08
N PHE A 59 7.06 -10.19 5.42
CA PHE A 59 6.85 -8.75 5.47
C PHE A 59 6.47 -8.17 4.10
N LYS A 60 7.21 -8.52 3.05
CA LYS A 60 6.93 -8.06 1.68
C LYS A 60 5.57 -8.53 1.19
N ALA A 61 5.18 -9.76 1.49
CA ALA A 61 3.88 -10.30 1.13
C ALA A 61 2.76 -9.54 1.85
N HIS A 62 2.86 -9.36 3.17
CA HIS A 62 1.84 -8.70 3.98
C HIS A 62 1.64 -7.23 3.64
N PHE A 63 2.73 -6.52 3.31
CA PHE A 63 2.71 -5.10 2.98
C PHE A 63 2.90 -4.84 1.49
N SER A 64 2.60 -5.82 0.64
CA SER A 64 2.83 -5.72 -0.81
C SER A 64 2.13 -4.51 -1.43
N LYS A 65 0.90 -4.19 -0.98
CA LYS A 65 0.16 -2.99 -1.40
C LYS A 65 0.85 -1.71 -0.94
N GLU A 66 1.22 -1.61 0.34
CA GLU A 66 1.93 -0.43 0.88
C GLU A 66 3.36 -0.30 0.34
N LEU A 67 3.99 -1.38 -0.12
CA LEU A 67 5.32 -1.38 -0.72
C LEU A 67 5.29 -1.21 -2.24
N SER A 68 4.14 -1.45 -2.87
CA SER A 68 3.98 -1.25 -4.30
C SER A 68 4.23 0.22 -4.63
N THR A 69 5.19 0.46 -5.52
CA THR A 69 5.62 1.80 -5.93
C THR A 69 4.59 2.51 -6.81
N GLY A 70 3.43 1.90 -7.07
CA GLY A 70 2.50 2.31 -8.11
C GLY A 70 1.94 3.71 -7.91
N ILE A 71 1.59 4.10 -6.68
CA ILE A 71 0.96 5.40 -6.44
C ILE A 71 1.40 5.94 -5.08
N LYS A 72 2.52 6.66 -5.04
CA LYS A 72 2.84 7.49 -3.87
C LYS A 72 1.76 8.58 -3.76
N PRO A 73 1.19 8.82 -2.57
CA PRO A 73 0.27 9.93 -2.37
C PRO A 73 1.00 11.23 -2.77
N ALA A 74 0.34 12.03 -3.60
CA ALA A 74 0.92 13.28 -4.06
C ALA A 74 1.25 14.19 -2.86
N THR A 75 2.42 14.82 -2.90
CA THR A 75 2.86 15.71 -1.82
C THR A 75 1.97 16.95 -1.75
N ALA A 76 1.84 17.53 -0.56
CA ALA A 76 1.18 18.83 -0.41
C ALA A 76 1.86 19.87 -1.31
N GLY A 77 1.06 20.64 -2.06
CA GLY A 77 1.56 21.62 -3.03
C GLY A 77 1.90 21.07 -4.43
N ASP A 78 1.71 19.78 -4.70
CA ASP A 78 1.87 19.23 -6.05
C ASP A 78 0.86 19.92 -7.01
N PRO A 79 1.34 20.48 -8.15
CA PRO A 79 0.51 21.25 -9.07
C PRO A 79 -0.63 20.42 -9.67
N LEU A 80 -0.49 19.10 -9.76
CA LEU A 80 -1.49 18.18 -10.28
C LEU A 80 -2.50 17.71 -9.22
N ASN A 81 -2.41 18.20 -7.97
CA ASN A 81 -3.35 17.80 -6.91
C ASN A 81 -4.80 18.18 -7.22
N ARG A 82 -5.01 19.31 -7.90
CA ARG A 82 -6.35 19.74 -8.30
C ARG A 82 -6.96 18.76 -9.29
N GLU A 83 -6.20 18.39 -10.31
CA GLU A 83 -6.58 17.46 -11.36
C GLU A 83 -6.84 16.07 -10.77
N ARG A 84 -5.95 15.59 -9.89
CA ARG A 84 -6.13 14.32 -9.17
C ARG A 84 -7.40 14.33 -8.31
N ALA A 85 -7.69 15.43 -7.62
CA ALA A 85 -8.92 15.56 -6.83
C ALA A 85 -10.16 15.53 -7.72
N MET A 86 -10.12 16.19 -8.87
CA MET A 86 -11.23 16.16 -9.84
C MET A 86 -11.46 14.74 -10.38
N ILE A 87 -10.41 14.00 -10.75
CA ILE A 87 -10.52 12.62 -11.23
C ILE A 87 -11.13 11.71 -10.15
N LYS A 88 -10.66 11.82 -8.90
CA LYS A 88 -11.23 11.07 -7.76
C LYS A 88 -12.70 11.41 -7.55
N ALA A 89 -13.08 12.67 -7.66
CA ALA A 89 -14.47 13.09 -7.52
C ALA A 89 -15.36 12.51 -8.63
N LEU A 90 -14.86 12.43 -9.86
CA LEU A 90 -15.57 11.83 -11.00
C LEU A 90 -15.76 10.32 -10.81
N LEU A 91 -14.70 9.59 -10.45
CA LEU A 91 -14.76 8.16 -10.11
C LEU A 91 -15.78 7.88 -9.00
N HIS A 92 -15.73 8.66 -7.93
CA HIS A 92 -16.63 8.48 -6.80
C HIS A 92 -18.09 8.83 -7.15
N ARG A 93 -18.31 9.75 -8.11
CA ARG A 93 -19.65 10.07 -8.61
C ARG A 93 -20.19 8.96 -9.51
N PHE A 94 -19.33 8.37 -10.34
CA PHE A 94 -19.67 7.21 -11.16
C PHE A 94 -20.06 6.01 -10.27
N ALA A 95 -19.22 5.64 -9.30
CA ALA A 95 -19.50 4.54 -8.38
C ALA A 95 -20.82 4.76 -7.60
N LYS A 96 -21.15 6.00 -7.23
CA LYS A 96 -22.45 6.34 -6.62
C LYS A 96 -23.65 6.12 -7.54
N LEU A 97 -23.49 6.33 -8.84
CA LEU A 97 -24.55 6.09 -9.82
C LEU A 97 -24.71 4.60 -10.06
N GLU A 98 -23.61 3.89 -10.24
CA GLU A 98 -23.62 2.45 -10.47
C GLU A 98 -24.14 1.68 -9.26
N ALA A 99 -23.75 2.07 -8.04
CA ALA A 99 -24.29 1.49 -6.80
C ALA A 99 -25.82 1.58 -6.73
N LYS A 100 -26.40 2.70 -7.19
CA LYS A 100 -27.86 2.86 -7.23
C LYS A 100 -28.55 1.97 -8.26
N VAL A 101 -27.87 1.67 -9.36
CA VAL A 101 -28.42 0.84 -10.45
C VAL A 101 -28.27 -0.65 -10.13
N THR A 102 -27.17 -1.02 -9.48
CA THR A 102 -26.77 -2.42 -9.24
C THR A 102 -27.11 -2.92 -7.83
N ASP A 103 -27.56 -2.03 -6.93
CA ASP A 103 -27.78 -2.29 -5.50
C ASP A 103 -26.55 -2.85 -4.77
N ARG A 104 -25.36 -2.47 -5.25
CA ARG A 104 -24.08 -2.88 -4.68
C ARG A 104 -23.48 -1.78 -3.80
N PRO A 105 -22.69 -2.13 -2.77
CA PRO A 105 -21.93 -1.15 -2.00
C PRO A 105 -20.98 -0.34 -2.88
N ILE A 106 -20.93 0.98 -2.66
CA ILE A 106 -20.03 1.89 -3.41
C ILE A 106 -18.56 1.45 -3.32
N GLN A 107 -18.14 0.93 -2.16
CA GLN A 107 -16.74 0.53 -1.96
C GLN A 107 -16.34 -0.65 -2.86
N GLU A 108 -17.22 -1.64 -3.06
CA GLU A 108 -16.93 -2.77 -3.94
C GLU A 108 -16.72 -2.32 -5.39
N ILE A 109 -17.56 -1.40 -5.87
CA ILE A 109 -17.43 -0.84 -7.23
C ILE A 109 -16.13 -0.03 -7.36
N LEU A 110 -15.76 0.74 -6.33
CA LEU A 110 -14.51 1.50 -6.34
C LEU A 110 -13.29 0.58 -6.37
N ASP A 111 -13.31 -0.52 -5.61
CA ASP A 111 -12.22 -1.48 -5.57
C ASP A 111 -12.05 -2.18 -6.94
N GLU A 112 -13.14 -2.59 -7.58
CA GLU A 112 -13.13 -3.15 -8.95
C GLU A 112 -12.56 -2.17 -9.98
N LEU A 113 -13.01 -0.92 -9.94
CA LEU A 113 -12.51 0.12 -10.85
C LEU A 113 -11.02 0.39 -10.65
N GLU A 114 -10.52 0.34 -9.41
CA GLU A 114 -9.10 0.52 -9.12
C GLU A 114 -8.26 -0.65 -9.66
N GLU A 115 -8.75 -1.89 -9.53
CA GLU A 115 -8.12 -3.08 -10.11
C GLU A 115 -8.07 -3.02 -11.65
N ASP A 116 -9.18 -2.65 -12.28
CA ASP A 116 -9.26 -2.48 -13.73
C ASP A 116 -8.29 -1.41 -14.23
N ILE A 117 -8.24 -0.25 -13.57
CA ILE A 117 -7.30 0.83 -13.92
C ILE A 117 -5.86 0.35 -13.82
N ILE A 118 -5.50 -0.39 -12.77
CA ILE A 118 -4.14 -0.94 -12.59
C ILE A 118 -3.80 -1.93 -13.71
N LEU A 119 -4.72 -2.83 -14.06
CA LEU A 119 -4.53 -3.79 -15.16
C LEU A 119 -4.29 -3.06 -16.49
N HIS A 120 -5.14 -2.11 -16.84
CA HIS A 120 -5.04 -1.38 -18.11
C HIS A 120 -3.78 -0.49 -18.17
N LEU A 121 -3.37 0.11 -17.05
CA LEU A 121 -2.10 0.84 -16.96
C LEU A 121 -0.90 -0.07 -17.16
N ASN A 122 -0.92 -1.27 -16.58
CA ASN A 122 0.16 -2.24 -16.76
C ASN A 122 0.27 -2.69 -18.23
N ASP A 123 -0.86 -2.88 -18.92
CA ASP A 123 -0.86 -3.25 -20.32
C ASP A 123 -0.38 -2.12 -21.23
N LEU A 124 -0.77 -0.87 -20.98
CA LEU A 124 -0.24 0.31 -21.68
C LEU A 124 1.28 0.46 -21.49
N ASN A 125 1.79 0.13 -20.32
CA ASN A 125 3.21 0.21 -20.00
C ASN A 125 4.05 -0.94 -20.58
N LYS A 126 3.45 -2.09 -20.93
CA LYS A 126 4.15 -3.19 -21.63
C LYS A 126 4.42 -2.89 -23.10
N THR A 127 3.70 -1.93 -23.68
CA THR A 127 3.83 -1.50 -25.07
C THR A 127 4.88 -0.39 -25.30
N ASN A 128 5.61 0.01 -24.26
CA ASN A 128 6.77 0.92 -24.33
C ASN A 128 8.05 0.19 -23.89
#